data_AF-A0A9P1FRR3-F1
#
_entry.id   AF-A0A9P1FRR3-F1
#
_cell.length_a   1.000
_cell.length_b   1.000
_cell.length_c   1.000
_cell.angle_alpha   90.00
_cell.angle_beta   90.00
_cell.angle_gamma   90.00
#
_symmetry.space_group_name_H-M   'P 1'
#
loop_
_entity.id
_entity.type
_entity.pdbx_description
1 polymer ?
#
loop_
_entity_poly.entity_id
_entity_poly.type
_entity_poly.pdbx_seq_one_letter_code
_entity_poly.pdbx_strand_id
1 'polypeptide(L)'
;MRQLGVEDELKGELQTKGFETFGSLAFAVSTTPQQITDAILDAWLLKVTPSHALVDLCVNMLEQNVLTWIKPEECTSRSQEIQSLKRDPKVSLDASGTIKITSKTVSTTCAVSSELDLRNALQRRSLAMDQAKLCSFKEIELWVQHLFLSHERAQPSGFASVTLQQIIECDKQMFIRASNNLVGQLQGEPGSSMTPLDKEIRALRTSPELMPYLMPMPVRPAPKTNPKPDKRPTSDASDRPGKYQKGKGKGKTKGKTKTKSGSIDIPPDCVTKTPEGKPLCFAFNKGVCGFKGSGPRCQRGYHLCYKQGCHKPKPYHECSHSTE
;
A
#
# COMPACT_ATOMS: atom_id res chain seq x y z
N MET A 1 28.23 29.43 7.48
CA MET A 1 28.91 28.57 8.47
C MET A 1 29.53 29.35 9.62
N ARG A 2 30.25 30.47 9.41
CA ARG A 2 30.70 31.33 10.54
C ARG A 2 29.57 31.91 11.39
N GLN A 3 28.42 32.20 10.78
CA GLN A 3 27.20 32.62 11.49
C GLN A 3 26.49 31.48 12.27
N LEU A 4 26.97 30.23 12.15
CA LEU A 4 26.39 29.05 12.81
C LEU A 4 27.31 28.47 13.91
N GLY A 5 28.43 29.13 14.23
CA GLY A 5 29.34 28.69 15.29
C GLY A 5 30.09 27.38 15.00
N VAL A 6 30.24 27.01 13.73
CA VAL A 6 31.00 25.81 13.33
C VAL A 6 32.49 26.18 13.22
N GLU A 7 33.31 25.53 14.03
CA GLU A 7 34.78 25.67 14.04
C GLU A 7 35.38 25.40 12.65
N ASP A 8 36.39 26.18 12.27
CA ASP A 8 36.98 26.16 10.92
C ASP A 8 37.67 24.80 10.61
N GLU A 9 38.08 24.04 11.63
CA GLU A 9 38.65 22.68 11.51
C GLU A 9 37.59 21.64 11.11
N LEU A 10 36.44 21.64 11.78
CA LEU A 10 35.32 20.74 11.48
C LEU A 10 34.73 21.02 10.08
N LYS A 11 34.77 22.28 9.66
CA LYS A 11 34.39 22.68 8.30
C LYS A 11 35.32 22.06 7.25
N GLY A 12 36.63 21.99 7.52
CA GLY A 12 37.61 21.36 6.64
C GLY A 12 37.35 19.86 6.48
N GLU A 13 37.07 19.15 7.56
CA GLU A 13 36.73 17.72 7.53
C GLU A 13 35.41 17.42 6.79
N LEU A 14 34.41 18.28 6.96
CA LEU A 14 33.12 18.11 6.29
C LEU A 14 33.26 18.34 4.77
N GLN A 15 34.11 19.28 4.36
CA GLN A 15 34.40 19.54 2.94
C GLN A 15 35.21 18.41 2.30
N THR A 16 36.22 17.84 2.99
CA THR A 16 36.97 16.69 2.47
C THR A 16 36.12 15.42 2.35
N LYS A 17 35.07 15.30 3.16
CA LYS A 17 34.05 14.25 3.08
C LYS A 17 32.92 14.54 2.07
N GLY A 18 32.98 15.65 1.33
CA GLY A 18 32.03 15.98 0.24
C GLY A 18 30.76 16.73 0.66
N PHE A 19 30.69 17.25 1.90
CA PHE A 19 29.56 18.04 2.40
C PHE A 19 29.80 19.54 2.22
N GLU A 20 29.80 19.99 0.97
CA GLU A 20 30.22 21.35 0.60
C GLU A 20 29.17 22.44 0.90
N THR A 21 27.90 22.08 1.15
CA THR A 21 26.82 23.04 1.40
C THR A 21 25.96 22.68 2.61
N PHE A 22 25.41 23.70 3.29
CA PHE A 22 24.44 23.50 4.39
C PHE A 22 23.20 22.73 3.92
N GLY A 23 22.83 22.84 2.63
CA GLY A 23 21.77 22.03 2.03
C GLY A 23 22.07 20.53 2.13
N SER A 24 23.31 20.10 1.86
CA SER A 24 23.71 18.70 1.99
C SER A 24 23.64 18.16 3.42
N LEU A 25 23.75 19.04 4.44
CA LEU A 25 23.58 18.68 5.85
C LEU A 25 22.10 18.66 6.27
N ALA A 26 21.32 19.62 5.79
CA ALA A 26 19.92 19.82 6.17
C ALA A 26 18.96 18.79 5.57
N PHE A 27 19.29 18.18 4.42
CA PHE A 27 18.48 17.12 3.82
C PHE A 27 18.58 15.76 4.53
N ALA A 28 19.55 15.58 5.45
CA ALA A 28 19.78 14.30 6.09
C ALA A 28 18.94 14.08 7.36
N VAL A 29 18.55 15.13 8.10
CA VAL A 29 17.88 14.96 9.41
C VAL A 29 16.88 16.07 9.71
N SER A 30 15.66 15.70 10.09
CA SER A 30 14.57 16.60 10.48
C SER A 30 14.66 17.14 11.92
N THR A 31 15.83 17.07 12.56
CA THR A 31 16.06 17.49 13.96
C THR A 31 17.31 18.35 14.08
N THR A 32 17.30 19.26 15.05
CA THR A 32 18.44 20.13 15.41
C THR A 32 19.73 19.32 15.57
N PRO A 33 20.85 19.67 14.89
CA PRO A 33 22.06 18.84 14.87
C PRO A 33 22.62 18.49 16.25
N GLN A 34 22.43 19.35 17.25
CA GLN A 34 22.91 19.18 18.62
C GLN A 34 22.18 18.08 19.41
N GLN A 35 21.07 17.54 18.90
CA GLN A 35 20.25 16.53 19.57
C GLN A 35 20.30 15.15 18.90
N ILE A 36 21.10 15.00 17.83
CA ILE A 36 21.28 13.71 17.15
C ILE A 36 22.21 12.86 18.00
N THR A 37 21.64 11.94 18.76
CA THR A 37 22.40 10.89 19.44
C THR A 37 22.74 9.78 18.43
N ASP A 38 23.81 9.04 18.68
CA ASP A 38 24.18 7.86 17.88
C ASP A 38 23.02 6.87 17.77
N ALA A 39 22.21 6.73 18.82
CA ALA A 39 21.02 5.89 18.82
C ALA A 39 19.95 6.35 17.80
N ILE A 40 19.78 7.66 17.60
CA ILE A 40 18.84 8.19 16.60
C ILE A 40 19.37 7.91 15.19
N LEU A 41 20.68 8.10 14.98
CA LEU A 41 21.33 7.81 13.71
C LEU A 41 21.26 6.32 13.36
N ASP A 42 21.57 5.43 14.31
CA ASP A 42 21.49 3.99 14.14
C ASP A 42 20.07 3.54 13.82
N ALA A 43 19.08 4.07 14.54
CA ALA A 43 17.67 3.77 14.28
C ALA A 43 17.23 4.21 12.88
N TRP A 44 17.78 5.31 12.37
CA TRP A 44 17.54 5.77 11.01
C TRP A 44 18.26 4.90 9.98
N LEU A 45 19.55 4.63 10.17
CA LEU A 45 20.35 3.74 9.32
C LEU A 45 19.70 2.36 9.17
N LEU A 46 19.15 1.81 10.26
CA LEU A 46 18.49 0.50 10.24
C LEU A 46 17.24 0.46 9.34
N LYS A 47 16.60 1.61 9.09
CA LYS A 47 15.43 1.77 8.22
C LYS A 47 15.82 1.98 6.76
N VAL A 48 16.87 2.76 6.50
CA VAL A 48 17.27 3.14 5.13
C VAL A 48 18.31 2.21 4.52
N THR A 49 18.98 1.36 5.31
CA THR A 49 19.93 0.36 4.77
C THR A 49 19.17 -0.69 3.96
N PRO A 50 19.44 -0.84 2.65
CA PRO A 50 18.80 -1.85 1.82
C PRO A 50 19.22 -3.27 2.22
N SER A 51 18.37 -4.26 1.94
CA SER A 51 18.74 -5.68 2.05
C SER A 51 19.78 -6.07 1.00
N HIS A 52 20.58 -7.10 1.29
CA HIS A 52 21.53 -7.63 0.32
C HIS A 52 20.81 -8.15 -0.93
N ALA A 53 19.68 -8.84 -0.75
CA ALA A 53 18.84 -9.28 -1.86
C ALA A 53 18.39 -8.14 -2.80
N LEU A 54 18.12 -6.94 -2.27
CA LEU A 54 17.77 -5.77 -3.09
C LEU A 54 18.98 -5.24 -3.87
N VAL A 55 20.16 -5.22 -3.25
CA VAL A 55 21.40 -4.81 -3.91
C VAL A 55 21.78 -5.81 -5.01
N ASP A 56 21.71 -7.11 -4.72
CA ASP A 56 21.99 -8.18 -5.68
C ASP A 56 21.05 -8.11 -6.89
N LEU A 57 19.78 -7.78 -6.67
CA LEU A 57 18.82 -7.54 -7.75
C LEU A 57 19.27 -6.37 -8.66
N CYS A 58 19.74 -5.27 -8.08
CA CYS A 58 20.26 -4.13 -8.84
C CYS A 58 21.56 -4.48 -9.59
N VAL A 59 22.48 -5.23 -8.97
CA VAL A 59 23.71 -5.70 -9.63
C VAL A 59 23.37 -6.59 -10.82
N ASN A 60 22.43 -7.52 -10.65
CA ASN A 60 21.96 -8.39 -11.72
C ASN A 60 21.37 -7.58 -12.89
N MET A 61 20.63 -6.49 -12.64
CA MET A 61 20.15 -5.61 -13.72
C MET A 61 21.29 -4.99 -14.53
N LEU A 62 22.38 -4.58 -13.87
CA LEU A 62 23.54 -4.02 -14.54
C LEU A 62 24.31 -5.08 -15.34
N GLU A 63 24.48 -6.28 -14.76
CA GLU A 63 25.17 -7.41 -15.41
C GLU A 63 24.41 -7.94 -16.63
N GLN A 64 23.08 -8.09 -16.52
CA GLN A 64 22.23 -8.53 -17.62
C GLN A 64 21.91 -7.40 -18.61
N ASN A 65 22.24 -6.15 -18.26
CA ASN A 65 21.94 -4.98 -19.07
C ASN A 65 20.43 -4.82 -19.35
N VAL A 66 19.60 -5.15 -18.35
CA VAL A 66 18.15 -5.09 -18.40
C VAL A 66 17.63 -4.34 -17.17
N LEU A 67 17.06 -3.16 -17.40
CA LEU A 67 16.46 -2.36 -16.35
C LEU A 67 15.04 -2.86 -16.10
N THR A 68 14.73 -3.17 -14.84
CA THR A 68 13.37 -3.56 -14.44
C THR A 68 12.87 -2.68 -13.31
N TRP A 69 11.56 -2.49 -13.24
CA TRP A 69 10.95 -1.74 -12.15
C TRP A 69 10.86 -2.61 -10.90
N ILE A 70 11.59 -2.23 -9.85
CA ILE A 70 11.49 -2.86 -8.53
C ILE A 70 10.29 -2.26 -7.80
N LYS A 71 9.34 -3.12 -7.43
CA LYS A 71 8.15 -2.69 -6.70
C LYS A 71 8.55 -2.13 -5.34
N PRO A 72 7.90 -1.06 -4.84
CA PRO A 72 8.17 -0.54 -3.52
C PRO A 72 8.08 -1.60 -2.40
N GLU A 73 7.16 -2.55 -2.51
CA GLU A 73 6.98 -3.65 -1.55
C GLU A 73 8.18 -4.60 -1.49
N GLU A 74 8.96 -4.72 -2.57
CA GLU A 74 10.15 -5.57 -2.68
C GLU A 74 11.41 -4.86 -2.14
N CYS A 75 11.35 -3.53 -1.94
CA CYS A 75 12.43 -2.72 -1.40
C CYS A 75 12.59 -2.90 0.13
N THR A 76 13.05 -4.07 0.54
CA THR A 76 13.20 -4.47 1.95
C THR A 76 14.48 -3.91 2.59
N SER A 77 14.47 -3.77 3.92
CA SER A 77 15.65 -3.36 4.69
C SER A 77 16.53 -4.55 5.08
N ARG A 78 17.81 -4.28 5.37
CA ARG A 78 18.74 -5.27 5.95
C ARG A 78 18.20 -5.91 7.23
N SER A 79 17.56 -5.10 8.07
CA SER A 79 16.94 -5.59 9.31
C SER A 79 15.78 -6.57 9.05
N GLN A 80 14.97 -6.35 8.02
CA GLN A 80 13.90 -7.27 7.61
C GLN A 80 14.46 -8.57 7.02
N GLU A 81 15.50 -8.47 6.19
CA GLU A 81 16.19 -9.62 5.61
C GLU A 81 16.75 -10.56 6.70
N ILE A 82 17.51 -10.03 7.67
CA ILE A 82 18.08 -10.80 8.78
C ILE A 82 16.99 -11.48 9.63
N GLN A 83 15.85 -10.81 9.85
CA GLN A 83 14.73 -11.39 10.58
C GLN A 83 14.03 -12.51 9.79
N SER A 84 14.01 -12.42 8.47
CA SER A 84 13.41 -13.43 7.59
C SER A 84 14.28 -14.68 7.46
N LEU A 85 15.61 -14.53 7.48
CA LEU A 85 16.57 -15.64 7.46
C LEU A 85 16.42 -16.59 8.66
N LYS A 86 15.91 -16.10 9.80
CA LYS A 86 15.64 -16.94 10.98
C LYS A 86 14.42 -17.86 10.83
N ARG A 87 13.65 -17.76 9.73
CA ARG A 87 12.50 -18.64 9.45
C ARG A 87 12.95 -19.77 8.53
N ASP A 88 13.67 -20.74 9.08
CA ASP A 88 14.18 -21.88 8.31
C ASP A 88 13.05 -22.72 7.66
N PRO A 89 13.30 -23.29 6.46
CA PRO A 89 12.38 -24.24 5.86
C PRO A 89 12.20 -25.44 6.78
N LYS A 90 10.94 -25.82 7.01
CA LYS A 90 10.59 -26.96 7.83
C LYS A 90 11.11 -28.23 7.15
N VAL A 91 12.25 -28.74 7.61
CA VAL A 91 12.80 -30.02 7.16
C VAL A 91 11.89 -31.12 7.72
N SER A 92 11.22 -31.86 6.84
CA SER A 92 10.39 -33.00 7.22
C SER A 92 10.91 -34.26 6.53
N LEU A 93 11.01 -35.35 7.30
CA LEU A 93 11.26 -36.68 6.75
C LEU A 93 9.94 -37.25 6.24
N ASP A 94 9.95 -37.86 5.06
CA ASP A 94 8.81 -38.64 4.58
C ASP A 94 8.78 -40.04 5.23
N ALA A 95 7.68 -40.77 5.04
CA ALA A 95 7.47 -42.10 5.63
C ALA A 95 8.49 -43.16 5.17
N SER A 96 9.25 -42.87 4.12
CA SER A 96 10.34 -43.68 3.58
C SER A 96 11.73 -43.29 4.10
N GLY A 97 11.81 -42.34 5.05
CA GLY A 97 13.09 -41.87 5.60
C GLY A 97 13.87 -40.93 4.68
N THR A 98 13.25 -40.44 3.60
CA THR A 98 13.88 -39.49 2.67
C THR A 98 13.56 -38.07 3.12
N ILE A 99 14.58 -37.19 3.10
CA ILE A 99 14.44 -35.80 3.50
C ILE A 99 13.67 -35.04 2.41
N LYS A 100 12.46 -34.57 2.72
CA LYS A 100 11.72 -33.61 1.88
C LYS A 100 11.90 -32.19 2.39
N ILE A 101 12.73 -31.43 1.69
CA ILE A 101 12.83 -29.98 1.87
C ILE A 101 11.69 -29.35 1.06
N THR A 102 10.68 -28.82 1.74
CA THR A 102 9.64 -28.02 1.08
C THR A 102 9.99 -26.54 1.31
N SER A 103 10.86 -25.97 0.48
CA SER A 103 11.08 -24.52 0.51
C SER A 103 9.95 -23.83 -0.26
N LYS A 104 8.96 -23.31 0.47
CA LYS A 104 8.18 -22.19 -0.06
C LYS A 104 9.02 -20.96 0.15
N THR A 105 9.68 -20.48 -0.90
CA THR A 105 10.35 -19.17 -0.89
C THR A 105 9.27 -18.10 -0.72
N VAL A 106 8.97 -17.73 0.52
CA VAL A 106 8.14 -16.57 0.81
C VAL A 106 9.06 -15.38 0.61
N SER A 107 8.90 -14.67 -0.50
CA SER A 107 9.60 -13.41 -0.74
C SER A 107 9.27 -12.43 0.40
N THR A 108 10.28 -12.00 1.14
CA THR A 108 10.12 -10.98 2.18
C THR A 108 9.70 -9.67 1.52
N THR A 109 8.62 -9.05 2.03
CA THR A 109 8.12 -7.75 1.55
C THR A 109 8.13 -6.72 2.68
N CYS A 110 8.21 -5.43 2.34
CA CYS A 110 8.07 -4.32 3.28
C CYS A 110 6.68 -3.68 3.19
N ALA A 111 6.29 -2.93 4.23
CA ALA A 111 5.06 -2.14 4.21
C ALA A 111 5.26 -0.88 3.35
N VAL A 112 4.20 -0.46 2.66
CA VAL A 112 4.15 0.76 1.82
C VAL A 112 2.80 1.50 1.99
N SER A 113 2.11 1.24 3.10
CA SER A 113 0.75 1.73 3.36
C SER A 113 0.70 3.21 3.77
N SER A 114 1.79 3.73 4.32
CA SER A 114 1.92 5.15 4.67
C SER A 114 2.91 5.85 3.75
N GLU A 115 2.81 7.18 3.68
CA GLU A 115 3.75 8.02 2.95
C GLU A 115 5.19 7.80 3.42
N LEU A 116 5.41 7.72 4.74
CA LEU A 116 6.72 7.46 5.33
C LEU A 116 7.24 6.07 4.97
N ASP A 117 6.39 5.05 4.99
CA ASP A 117 6.77 3.69 4.60
C ASP A 117 7.22 3.63 3.14
N LEU A 118 6.45 4.26 2.25
CA LEU A 118 6.79 4.36 0.82
C LEU A 118 8.08 5.14 0.60
N ARG A 119 8.27 6.28 1.29
CA ARG A 119 9.50 7.07 1.18
C ARG A 119 10.72 6.25 1.59
N ASN A 120 10.64 5.53 2.72
CA ASN A 120 11.72 4.67 3.18
C ASN A 120 12.00 3.52 2.19
N ALA A 121 10.97 2.93 1.58
CA ALA A 121 11.12 1.89 0.56
C ALA A 121 11.83 2.41 -0.69
N LEU A 122 11.42 3.57 -1.19
CA LEU A 122 12.05 4.19 -2.36
C LEU A 122 13.48 4.65 -2.06
N GLN A 123 13.77 5.14 -0.84
CA GLN A 123 15.12 5.51 -0.43
C GLN A 123 16.05 4.30 -0.35
N ARG A 124 15.57 3.14 0.13
CA ARG A 124 16.33 1.88 0.06
C ARG A 124 16.65 1.49 -1.38
N ARG A 125 15.68 1.66 -2.30
CA ARG A 125 15.91 1.43 -3.73
C ARG A 125 16.98 2.38 -4.29
N SER A 126 16.89 3.68 -3.99
CA SER A 126 17.87 4.68 -4.39
C SER A 126 19.29 4.29 -3.95
N LEU A 127 19.46 3.85 -2.70
CA LEU A 127 20.74 3.41 -2.15
C LEU A 127 21.24 2.12 -2.78
N ALA A 128 20.35 1.14 -3.01
CA ALA A 128 20.73 -0.11 -3.67
C ALA A 128 21.18 0.09 -5.11
N MET A 129 20.51 0.97 -5.86
CA MET A 129 20.89 1.32 -7.23
C MET A 129 22.25 2.03 -7.30
N ASP A 130 22.56 2.89 -6.33
CA ASP A 130 23.86 3.56 -6.22
C ASP A 130 24.99 2.61 -5.84
N GLN A 131 24.74 1.69 -4.90
CA GLN A 131 25.68 0.64 -4.53
C GLN A 131 26.00 -0.28 -5.71
N ALA A 132 24.99 -0.61 -6.52
CA ALA A 132 25.13 -1.43 -7.73
C ALA A 132 25.69 -0.67 -8.94
N LYS A 133 25.94 0.64 -8.84
CA LYS A 133 26.40 1.50 -9.94
C LYS A 133 25.44 1.56 -11.15
N LEU A 134 24.14 1.34 -10.92
CA LEU A 134 23.11 1.53 -11.93
C LEU A 134 22.88 3.02 -12.23
N CYS A 135 22.76 3.83 -11.18
CA CYS A 135 22.66 5.28 -11.24
C CYS A 135 23.17 5.90 -9.95
N SER A 136 23.48 7.20 -9.98
CA SER A 136 23.85 7.93 -8.77
C SER A 136 22.66 8.10 -7.83
N PHE A 137 22.93 8.03 -6.52
CA PHE A 137 21.92 8.32 -5.48
C PHE A 137 21.26 9.69 -5.70
N LYS A 138 22.04 10.68 -6.14
CA LYS A 138 21.57 12.04 -6.38
C LYS A 138 20.45 12.11 -7.41
N GLU A 139 20.62 11.53 -8.59
CA GLU A 139 19.63 11.68 -9.66
C GLU A 139 18.35 10.88 -9.37
N ILE A 140 18.47 9.67 -8.81
CA ILE A 140 17.29 8.88 -8.43
C ILE A 140 16.54 9.49 -7.24
N GLU A 141 17.23 10.07 -6.25
CA GLU A 141 16.55 10.72 -5.13
C GLU A 141 15.90 12.05 -5.55
N LEU A 142 16.48 12.76 -6.53
CA LEU A 142 15.84 13.91 -7.16
C LEU A 142 14.53 13.53 -7.89
N TRP A 143 14.46 12.32 -8.46
CA TRP A 143 13.22 11.78 -9.01
C TRP A 143 12.22 11.44 -7.90
N VAL A 144 12.63 10.71 -6.86
CA VAL A 144 11.78 10.40 -5.71
C VAL A 144 11.24 11.68 -5.07
N GLN A 145 12.07 12.69 -4.86
CA GLN A 145 11.67 13.98 -4.32
C GLN A 145 10.64 14.68 -5.21
N HIS A 146 10.79 14.61 -6.53
CA HIS A 146 9.80 15.18 -7.46
C HIS A 146 8.41 14.55 -7.31
N LEU A 147 8.34 13.23 -7.09
CA LEU A 147 7.09 12.53 -6.82
C LEU A 147 6.42 13.00 -5.53
N PHE A 148 7.16 13.07 -4.42
CA PHE A 148 6.60 13.50 -3.13
C PHE A 148 6.22 14.98 -3.11
N LEU A 149 7.01 15.85 -3.75
CA LEU A 149 6.62 17.27 -3.90
C LEU A 149 5.33 17.44 -4.71
N SER A 150 5.06 16.53 -5.66
CA SER A 150 3.80 16.52 -6.40
C SER A 150 2.63 16.04 -5.53
N HIS A 151 2.87 15.10 -4.61
CA HIS A 151 1.91 14.61 -3.61
C HIS A 151 1.53 15.69 -2.58
N GLU A 152 2.49 16.49 -2.15
CA GLU A 152 2.33 17.53 -1.12
C GLU A 152 1.82 18.87 -1.69
N ARG A 153 1.79 19.02 -3.01
CA ARG A 153 1.35 20.26 -3.66
C ARG A 153 -0.10 20.58 -3.30
N ALA A 154 -0.33 21.78 -2.77
CA ALA A 154 -1.68 22.30 -2.50
C ALA A 154 -2.49 22.38 -3.81
N GLN A 155 -3.73 21.88 -3.77
CA GLN A 155 -4.61 21.84 -4.94
C GLN A 155 -5.71 22.90 -4.88
N PRO A 156 -6.10 23.46 -6.03
CA PRO A 156 -7.28 24.31 -6.12
C PRO A 156 -8.55 23.59 -5.65
N SER A 157 -9.55 24.35 -5.22
CA SER A 157 -10.86 23.81 -4.86
C SER A 157 -11.43 22.98 -6.02
N GLY A 158 -11.99 21.81 -5.70
CA GLY A 158 -12.54 20.88 -6.69
C GLY A 158 -11.55 19.85 -7.23
N PHE A 159 -10.26 19.91 -6.87
CA PHE A 159 -9.25 18.92 -7.24
C PHE A 159 -8.71 18.18 -6.01
N ALA A 160 -8.54 16.86 -6.13
CA ALA A 160 -7.89 16.03 -5.13
C ALA A 160 -6.37 16.11 -5.30
N SER A 161 -5.63 16.02 -4.19
CA SER A 161 -4.17 15.85 -4.27
C SER A 161 -3.81 14.56 -5.01
N VAL A 162 -2.62 14.58 -5.64
CA VAL A 162 -2.02 13.38 -6.23
C VAL A 162 -1.94 12.33 -5.12
N THR A 163 -2.37 11.10 -5.39
CA THR A 163 -2.39 10.03 -4.39
C THR A 163 -1.06 9.26 -4.35
N LEU A 164 -0.81 8.50 -3.28
CA LEU A 164 0.34 7.57 -3.22
C LEU A 164 0.33 6.55 -4.36
N GLN A 165 -0.86 6.13 -4.82
CA GLN A 165 -0.98 5.22 -5.96
C GLN A 165 -0.59 5.90 -7.29
N GLN A 166 -0.93 7.18 -7.47
CA GLN A 166 -0.52 7.93 -8.66
C GLN A 166 1.00 8.09 -8.74
N ILE A 167 1.68 8.36 -7.62
CA ILE A 167 3.15 8.45 -7.64
C ILE A 167 3.82 7.08 -7.89
N ILE A 168 3.26 5.98 -7.37
CA ILE A 168 3.76 4.62 -7.64
C ILE A 168 3.61 4.27 -9.13
N GLU A 169 2.47 4.62 -9.74
CA GLU A 169 2.27 4.38 -11.17
C GLU A 169 3.18 5.28 -12.02
N CYS A 170 3.35 6.56 -11.66
CA CYS A 170 4.29 7.46 -12.33
C CYS A 170 5.72 6.92 -12.27
N ASP A 171 6.15 6.44 -11.09
CA ASP A 171 7.44 5.79 -10.88
C ASP A 171 7.64 4.58 -11.79
N LYS A 172 6.66 3.67 -11.83
CA LYS A 172 6.67 2.52 -12.74
C LYS A 172 6.82 2.94 -14.21
N GLN A 173 6.09 3.98 -14.61
CA GLN A 173 6.08 4.48 -15.98
C GLN A 173 7.39 5.16 -16.38
N MET A 174 8.11 5.75 -15.42
CA MET A 174 9.47 6.23 -15.60
C MET A 174 10.42 5.06 -15.89
N PHE A 175 10.40 4.01 -15.07
CA PHE A 175 11.26 2.83 -15.27
C PHE A 175 10.97 2.09 -16.58
N ILE A 176 9.70 1.96 -16.99
CA ILE A 176 9.34 1.35 -18.28
C ILE A 176 9.97 2.13 -19.44
N ARG A 177 9.89 3.46 -19.41
CA ARG A 177 10.48 4.32 -20.45
C ARG A 177 12.00 4.25 -20.43
N ALA A 178 12.61 4.38 -19.27
CA ALA A 178 14.05 4.28 -19.12
C ALA A 178 14.58 2.92 -19.63
N SER A 179 13.86 1.83 -19.32
CA SER A 179 14.21 0.48 -19.79
C SER A 179 14.15 0.38 -21.31
N ASN A 180 13.10 0.94 -21.93
CA ASN A 180 12.96 0.96 -23.39
C ASN A 180 14.03 1.83 -24.08
N ASN A 181 14.43 2.95 -23.47
CA ASN A 181 15.42 3.86 -24.03
C ASN A 181 16.86 3.36 -23.87
N LEU A 182 17.11 2.52 -22.86
CA LEU A 182 18.45 2.04 -22.49
C LEU A 182 18.67 0.54 -22.78
N VAL A 183 17.90 -0.06 -23.70
CA VAL A 183 18.05 -1.48 -24.06
C VAL A 183 19.50 -1.77 -24.47
N GLY A 184 20.19 -2.60 -23.68
CA GLY A 184 21.59 -2.97 -23.91
C GLY A 184 22.60 -1.85 -23.65
N GLN A 185 22.19 -0.73 -23.06
CA GLN A 185 23.01 0.49 -22.89
C GLN A 185 23.05 0.99 -21.43
N LEU A 186 22.86 0.11 -20.44
CA LEU A 186 22.94 0.49 -19.03
C LEU A 186 24.36 0.68 -18.51
N GLN A 187 25.34 0.03 -19.14
CA GLN A 187 26.74 0.14 -18.74
C GLN A 187 27.29 1.52 -19.07
N GLY A 188 27.90 2.18 -18.08
CA GLY A 188 28.54 3.47 -18.26
C GLY A 188 29.90 3.36 -18.96
N GLU A 189 30.24 4.41 -19.72
CA GLU A 189 31.57 4.57 -20.30
C GLU A 189 32.63 4.65 -19.19
N PRO A 190 33.79 3.96 -19.33
CA PRO A 190 34.88 4.04 -18.37
C PRO A 190 35.30 5.49 -18.11
N GLY A 191 35.35 5.88 -16.83
CA GLY A 191 35.74 7.23 -16.41
C GLY A 191 34.64 8.28 -16.50
N SER A 192 33.41 7.93 -16.94
CA SER A 192 32.27 8.85 -16.86
C SER A 192 31.74 8.95 -15.43
N SER A 193 31.47 10.17 -14.98
CA SER A 193 30.86 10.42 -13.67
C SER A 193 29.34 10.24 -13.64
N MET A 194 28.71 10.13 -14.82
CA MET A 194 27.26 9.94 -14.96
C MET A 194 26.98 8.65 -15.73
N THR A 195 26.12 7.82 -15.16
CA THR A 195 25.62 6.62 -15.81
C THR A 195 24.64 6.98 -16.95
N PRO A 196 24.40 6.06 -17.90
CA PRO A 196 23.33 6.22 -18.90
C PRO A 196 21.96 6.43 -18.23
N LEU A 197 21.70 5.72 -17.13
CA LEU A 197 20.46 5.84 -16.37
C LEU A 197 20.33 7.20 -15.67
N ASP A 198 21.42 7.82 -15.19
CA ASP A 198 21.38 9.18 -14.65
C ASP A 198 20.90 10.20 -15.68
N LYS A 199 21.40 10.11 -16.92
CA LYS A 199 20.99 10.99 -18.03
C LYS A 199 19.52 10.81 -18.34
N GLU A 200 19.07 9.56 -18.37
CA GLU A 200 17.69 9.19 -18.68
C GLU A 200 16.71 9.64 -17.59
N ILE A 201 17.02 9.39 -16.31
CA ILE A 201 16.21 9.86 -15.16
C ILE A 201 16.06 11.38 -15.22
N ARG A 202 17.16 12.10 -15.49
CA ARG A 202 17.14 13.56 -15.58
C ARG A 202 16.22 14.06 -16.69
N ALA A 203 16.25 13.43 -17.86
CA ALA A 203 15.40 13.77 -18.99
C ALA A 203 13.92 13.44 -18.71
N LEU A 204 13.65 12.24 -18.20
CA LEU A 204 12.30 11.76 -17.91
C LEU A 204 11.62 12.56 -16.80
N ARG A 205 12.35 13.05 -15.80
CA ARG A 205 11.80 13.87 -14.71
C ARG A 205 11.04 15.11 -15.20
N THR A 206 11.43 15.67 -16.35
CA THR A 206 10.75 16.82 -16.96
C THR A 206 9.95 16.44 -18.22
N SER A 207 9.78 15.15 -18.49
CA SER A 207 9.11 14.67 -19.70
C SER A 207 7.60 14.97 -19.65
N PRO A 208 7.03 15.53 -20.74
CA PRO A 208 5.59 15.75 -20.84
C PRO A 208 4.79 14.44 -20.83
N GLU A 209 5.44 13.29 -21.04
CA GLU A 209 4.78 11.98 -21.01
C GLU A 209 4.49 11.48 -19.59
N LEU A 210 5.28 11.92 -18.59
CA LEU A 210 5.11 11.52 -17.20
C LEU A 210 4.27 12.52 -16.40
N MET A 211 4.24 13.79 -16.81
CA MET A 211 3.43 14.83 -16.15
C MET A 211 1.95 14.45 -15.93
N PRO A 212 1.24 13.81 -16.88
CA PRO A 212 -0.17 13.44 -16.70
C PRO A 212 -0.43 12.50 -15.51
N TYR A 213 0.54 11.66 -15.14
CA TYR A 213 0.39 10.76 -13.98
C TYR A 213 0.37 11.51 -12.66
N LEU A 214 1.01 12.68 -12.62
CA LEU A 214 1.09 13.57 -11.45
C LEU A 214 0.06 14.70 -11.51
N MET A 215 -0.94 14.61 -12.40
CA MET A 215 -2.01 15.59 -12.45
C MET A 215 -3.05 15.35 -11.33
N PRO A 216 -3.46 16.41 -10.62
CA PRO A 216 -4.59 16.39 -9.71
C PRO A 216 -5.88 15.99 -10.44
N MET A 217 -6.65 15.09 -9.83
CA MET A 217 -7.90 14.63 -10.43
C MET A 217 -9.09 15.38 -9.82
N PRO A 218 -10.14 15.71 -10.61
CA PRO A 218 -11.35 16.33 -10.07
C PRO A 218 -11.97 15.48 -8.95
N VAL A 219 -12.34 16.12 -7.85
CA VAL A 219 -13.09 15.47 -6.77
C VAL A 219 -14.47 15.13 -7.32
N ARG A 220 -14.78 13.83 -7.42
CA ARG A 220 -16.16 13.41 -7.75
C ARG A 220 -17.06 13.83 -6.59
N PRO A 221 -18.17 14.54 -6.84
CA PRO A 221 -19.14 14.83 -5.80
C PRO A 221 -19.55 13.50 -5.14
N ALA A 222 -19.41 13.42 -3.82
CA ALA A 222 -19.97 12.29 -3.09
C ALA A 222 -21.48 12.23 -3.41
N PRO A 223 -22.05 11.05 -3.68
CA PRO A 223 -23.49 10.93 -3.82
C PRO A 223 -24.11 11.51 -2.55
N LYS A 224 -24.99 12.51 -2.71
CA LYS A 224 -25.66 13.21 -1.61
C LYS A 224 -26.29 12.17 -0.69
N THR A 225 -25.64 11.89 0.44
CA THR A 225 -26.28 11.12 1.49
C THR A 225 -27.25 12.06 2.16
N ASN A 226 -28.55 11.76 2.06
CA ASN A 226 -29.57 12.52 2.77
C ASN A 226 -29.16 12.65 4.24
N PRO A 227 -29.24 13.86 4.84
CA PRO A 227 -28.83 14.06 6.22
C PRO A 227 -29.63 13.10 7.11
N LYS A 228 -28.92 12.27 7.88
CA LYS A 228 -29.56 11.47 8.94
C LYS A 228 -30.16 12.46 9.93
N PRO A 229 -31.42 12.28 10.36
CA PRO A 229 -32.01 13.16 11.36
C PRO A 229 -31.18 13.09 12.65
N ASP A 230 -30.84 14.25 13.19
CA ASP A 230 -30.14 14.39 14.46
C ASP A 230 -30.81 13.52 15.52
N LYS A 231 -30.02 12.65 16.15
CA LYS A 231 -30.46 11.98 17.36
C LYS A 231 -30.54 13.05 18.44
N ARG A 232 -31.75 13.47 18.79
CA ARG A 232 -32.06 14.28 19.97
C ARG A 232 -31.28 13.72 21.18
N PRO A 233 -30.57 14.55 21.96
CA PRO A 233 -29.94 14.10 23.19
C PRO A 233 -31.04 13.62 24.15
N THR A 234 -30.79 12.47 24.79
CA THR A 234 -31.71 11.91 25.79
C THR A 234 -31.68 12.80 27.02
N SER A 235 -32.83 13.31 27.45
CA SER A 235 -32.97 14.13 28.65
C SER A 235 -32.59 13.36 29.93
N ASP A 236 -31.80 14.00 30.79
CA ASP A 236 -31.42 13.55 32.14
C ASP A 236 -32.61 13.59 33.12
N ALA A 237 -33.56 12.66 32.98
CA ALA A 237 -34.62 12.48 33.97
C ALA A 237 -34.29 11.30 34.90
N SER A 238 -33.74 11.62 36.06
CA SER A 238 -33.69 10.75 37.23
C SER A 238 -35.10 10.56 37.80
N ASP A 239 -35.71 9.40 37.60
CA ASP A 239 -36.50 8.68 38.60
C ASP A 239 -37.27 7.50 37.97
N ARG A 240 -36.86 6.28 38.32
CA ARG A 240 -37.81 5.16 38.39
C ARG A 240 -37.32 4.10 39.39
N PRO A 241 -38.14 3.74 40.40
CA PRO A 241 -37.72 2.85 41.47
C PRO A 241 -37.69 1.38 41.03
N GLY A 242 -36.88 0.62 41.75
CA GLY A 242 -36.23 -0.60 41.27
C GLY A 242 -37.10 -1.85 41.12
N LYS A 243 -36.49 -2.86 40.49
CA LYS A 243 -36.76 -4.28 40.78
C LYS A 243 -35.59 -5.17 40.32
N TYR A 244 -35.03 -5.86 41.31
CA TYR A 244 -34.45 -7.21 41.27
C TYR A 244 -33.08 -7.41 40.60
N GLN A 245 -32.03 -7.41 41.44
CA GLN A 245 -30.76 -8.06 41.15
C GLN A 245 -30.90 -9.58 41.29
N LYS A 246 -30.40 -10.34 40.31
CA LYS A 246 -29.94 -11.72 40.53
C LYS A 246 -28.84 -12.11 39.54
N GLY A 247 -27.68 -12.51 40.08
CA GLY A 247 -26.83 -13.57 39.52
C GLY A 247 -25.59 -13.14 38.74
N LYS A 248 -24.43 -13.22 39.41
CA LYS A 248 -23.10 -13.39 38.78
C LYS A 248 -23.11 -14.68 37.93
N GLY A 249 -22.79 -14.57 36.64
CA GLY A 249 -22.57 -15.68 35.74
C GLY A 249 -21.48 -15.36 34.72
N LYS A 250 -20.35 -16.06 34.83
CA LYS A 250 -19.20 -16.04 33.92
C LYS A 250 -19.61 -16.67 32.58
N GLY A 251 -19.52 -15.95 31.45
CA GLY A 251 -19.84 -16.50 30.14
C GLY A 251 -19.25 -15.71 28.97
N LYS A 252 -18.22 -16.28 28.32
CA LYS A 252 -17.72 -15.84 27.00
C LYS A 252 -18.84 -15.97 25.96
N THR A 253 -19.27 -14.88 25.31
CA THR A 253 -19.86 -15.00 23.96
C THR A 253 -19.73 -13.72 23.13
N LYS A 254 -19.22 -13.94 21.91
CA LYS A 254 -19.07 -13.04 20.76
C LYS A 254 -20.41 -12.39 20.39
N GLY A 255 -20.56 -11.08 20.59
CA GLY A 255 -21.77 -10.32 20.28
C GLY A 255 -21.92 -10.02 18.78
N LYS A 256 -22.95 -10.60 18.16
CA LYS A 256 -23.45 -10.33 16.80
C LYS A 256 -23.90 -8.86 16.66
N THR A 257 -23.33 -8.15 15.70
CA THR A 257 -23.85 -6.86 15.22
C THR A 257 -25.23 -7.05 14.59
N LYS A 258 -26.26 -6.42 15.18
CA LYS A 258 -27.60 -6.25 14.60
C LYS A 258 -27.51 -5.27 13.42
N THR A 259 -27.45 -5.78 12.19
CA THR A 259 -27.55 -4.95 10.99
C THR A 259 -28.99 -4.45 10.84
N LYS A 260 -29.19 -3.14 10.94
CA LYS A 260 -30.44 -2.46 10.57
C LYS A 260 -30.75 -2.75 9.09
N SER A 261 -31.96 -3.23 8.82
CA SER A 261 -32.51 -3.42 7.48
C SER A 261 -32.70 -2.05 6.81
N GLY A 262 -31.78 -1.67 5.92
CA GLY A 262 -32.03 -0.62 4.93
C GLY A 262 -33.06 -1.11 3.92
N SER A 263 -33.94 -0.23 3.47
CA SER A 263 -34.92 -0.48 2.40
C SER A 263 -34.19 -1.03 1.17
N ILE A 264 -34.53 -2.26 0.81
CA ILE A 264 -33.92 -2.98 -0.31
C ILE A 264 -34.71 -2.59 -1.55
N ASP A 265 -34.02 -2.01 -2.53
CA ASP A 265 -34.59 -1.72 -3.84
C ASP A 265 -34.75 -3.05 -4.60
N ILE A 266 -36.01 -3.46 -4.77
CA ILE A 266 -36.42 -4.76 -5.29
C ILE A 266 -37.27 -4.50 -6.54
N PRO A 267 -36.99 -5.17 -7.68
CA PRO A 267 -37.81 -5.04 -8.89
C PRO A 267 -39.30 -5.33 -8.64
N PRO A 268 -40.21 -4.83 -9.49
CA PRO A 268 -41.63 -5.18 -9.41
C PRO A 268 -41.81 -6.71 -9.42
N ASP A 269 -42.83 -7.20 -8.71
CA ASP A 269 -43.17 -8.62 -8.52
C ASP A 269 -42.15 -9.47 -7.75
N CYS A 270 -41.27 -8.86 -6.94
CA CYS A 270 -40.29 -9.58 -6.15
C CYS A 270 -40.49 -9.35 -4.63
N VAL A 271 -40.36 -10.43 -3.84
CA VAL A 271 -40.64 -10.47 -2.40
C VAL A 271 -39.38 -10.65 -1.57
N THR A 272 -39.39 -10.14 -0.33
CA THR A 272 -38.25 -10.22 0.60
C THR A 272 -38.19 -11.53 1.39
N LYS A 273 -39.33 -12.19 1.51
CA LYS A 273 -39.53 -13.38 2.33
C LYS A 273 -40.40 -14.38 1.57
N THR A 274 -40.22 -15.65 1.88
CA THR A 274 -41.14 -16.72 1.46
C THR A 274 -42.52 -16.55 2.14
N PRO A 275 -43.56 -17.27 1.69
CA PRO A 275 -44.87 -17.27 2.36
C PRO A 275 -44.78 -17.71 3.83
N GLU A 276 -43.79 -18.55 4.16
CA GLU A 276 -43.48 -18.99 5.53
C GLU A 276 -42.70 -17.96 6.36
N GLY A 277 -42.48 -16.75 5.85
CA GLY A 277 -41.75 -15.68 6.53
C GLY A 277 -40.22 -15.85 6.57
N LYS A 278 -39.66 -16.82 5.82
CA LYS A 278 -38.21 -17.05 5.77
C LYS A 278 -37.54 -16.01 4.86
N PRO A 279 -36.45 -15.35 5.28
CA PRO A 279 -35.77 -14.33 4.46
C PRO A 279 -35.02 -14.94 3.28
N LEU A 280 -35.13 -14.28 2.12
CA LEU A 280 -34.46 -14.65 0.88
C LEU A 280 -33.13 -13.92 0.72
N CYS A 281 -32.14 -14.56 0.08
CA CYS A 281 -30.85 -13.94 -0.19
C CYS A 281 -30.91 -13.11 -1.49
N PHE A 282 -30.88 -11.78 -1.38
CA PHE A 282 -30.85 -10.88 -2.54
C PHE A 282 -29.58 -11.00 -3.36
N ALA A 283 -28.43 -11.18 -2.70
CA ALA A 283 -27.16 -11.35 -3.39
C ALA A 283 -27.13 -12.62 -4.25
N PHE A 284 -27.85 -13.68 -3.83
CA PHE A 284 -28.01 -14.88 -4.64
C PHE A 284 -28.85 -14.59 -5.88
N ASN A 285 -30.00 -13.93 -5.71
CA ASN A 285 -30.86 -13.55 -6.82
C ASN A 285 -30.19 -12.58 -7.83
N LYS A 286 -29.25 -11.75 -7.36
CA LYS A 286 -28.42 -10.83 -8.18
C LYS A 286 -27.11 -11.47 -8.71
N GLY A 287 -26.85 -12.75 -8.46
CA GLY A 287 -25.64 -13.44 -8.97
C GLY A 287 -24.32 -13.09 -8.25
N VAL A 288 -24.35 -12.34 -7.15
CA VAL A 288 -23.17 -11.85 -6.41
C VAL A 288 -22.98 -12.56 -5.06
N CYS A 289 -23.60 -13.73 -4.87
CA CYS A 289 -23.48 -14.47 -3.63
C CYS A 289 -22.21 -15.32 -3.56
N GLY A 290 -21.19 -14.86 -2.84
CA GLY A 290 -19.95 -15.61 -2.60
C GLY A 290 -20.04 -16.80 -1.62
N PHE A 291 -21.23 -17.37 -1.39
CA PHE A 291 -21.37 -18.52 -0.48
C PHE A 291 -20.96 -19.81 -1.18
N LYS A 292 -19.87 -20.45 -0.70
CA LYS A 292 -19.29 -21.69 -1.25
C LYS A 292 -19.74 -22.97 -0.53
N GLY A 293 -20.76 -22.89 0.35
CA GLY A 293 -21.25 -24.05 1.10
C GLY A 293 -22.35 -24.82 0.35
N SER A 294 -22.55 -26.10 0.66
CA SER A 294 -23.52 -27.01 0.03
C SER A 294 -24.95 -26.91 0.58
N GLY A 295 -25.33 -25.77 1.18
CA GLY A 295 -26.63 -25.60 1.85
C GLY A 295 -27.62 -24.71 1.07
N PRO A 296 -28.94 -24.87 1.29
CA PRO A 296 -29.99 -24.08 0.64
C PRO A 296 -30.08 -22.62 1.14
N ARG A 297 -29.16 -22.20 2.02
CA ARG A 297 -29.18 -20.90 2.71
C ARG A 297 -27.76 -20.46 3.04
N CYS A 298 -27.49 -19.16 2.83
CA CYS A 298 -26.33 -18.49 3.40
C CYS A 298 -26.73 -17.65 4.63
N GLN A 299 -25.75 -16.97 5.25
CA GLN A 299 -26.02 -16.09 6.39
C GLN A 299 -27.00 -14.94 6.09
N ARG A 300 -27.19 -14.58 4.82
CA ARG A 300 -28.07 -13.49 4.38
C ARG A 300 -29.51 -13.94 4.07
N GLY A 301 -29.75 -15.24 3.87
CA GLY A 301 -31.07 -15.75 3.50
C GLY A 301 -31.02 -17.02 2.67
N TYR A 302 -32.19 -17.57 2.34
CA TYR A 302 -32.35 -18.74 1.49
C TYR A 302 -32.00 -18.44 0.03
N HIS A 303 -31.37 -19.41 -0.64
CA HIS A 303 -31.02 -19.37 -2.06
C HIS A 303 -32.19 -19.83 -2.92
N LEU A 304 -33.28 -19.06 -2.86
CA LEU A 304 -34.49 -19.28 -3.67
C LEU A 304 -34.79 -18.02 -4.48
N CYS A 305 -35.48 -18.21 -5.60
CA CYS A 305 -35.95 -17.13 -6.45
C CYS A 305 -36.86 -16.17 -5.67
N TYR A 306 -36.60 -14.87 -5.76
CA TYR A 306 -37.40 -13.86 -5.06
C TYR A 306 -38.67 -13.42 -5.78
N LYS A 307 -38.98 -13.94 -6.99
CA LYS A 307 -40.21 -13.56 -7.69
C LYS A 307 -41.41 -14.08 -6.89
N GLN A 308 -42.39 -13.22 -6.68
CA GLN A 308 -43.65 -13.57 -6.03
C GLN A 308 -44.24 -14.82 -6.71
N GLY A 309 -44.51 -15.86 -5.93
CA GLY A 309 -45.06 -17.13 -6.42
C GLY A 309 -44.05 -18.13 -7.02
N CYS A 310 -42.77 -17.78 -7.23
CA CYS A 310 -41.80 -18.72 -7.82
C CYS A 310 -41.06 -19.58 -6.77
N HIS A 311 -40.23 -18.95 -5.93
CA HIS A 311 -39.41 -19.60 -4.89
C HIS A 311 -38.63 -20.87 -5.28
N LYS A 312 -38.34 -21.09 -6.57
CA LYS A 312 -37.53 -22.22 -7.06
C LYS A 312 -36.06 -22.09 -6.58
N PRO A 313 -35.31 -23.19 -6.41
CA PRO A 313 -33.91 -23.18 -5.97
C PRO A 313 -32.92 -22.74 -7.07
N LYS A 314 -33.23 -21.63 -7.73
CA LYS A 314 -32.40 -20.97 -8.75
C LYS A 314 -32.51 -19.45 -8.59
N PRO A 315 -31.47 -18.68 -8.94
CA PRO A 315 -31.51 -17.24 -8.78
C PRO A 315 -32.46 -16.60 -9.79
N TYR A 316 -33.00 -15.42 -9.47
CA TYR A 316 -33.97 -14.71 -10.31
C TYR A 316 -33.51 -14.52 -11.77
N HIS A 317 -32.26 -14.12 -11.99
CA HIS A 317 -31.73 -13.88 -13.34
C HIS A 317 -31.59 -15.16 -14.19
N GLU A 318 -31.56 -16.35 -13.58
CA GLU A 318 -31.55 -17.65 -14.28
C GLU A 318 -32.93 -18.33 -14.25
N CYS A 319 -33.93 -17.66 -13.67
CA CYS A 319 -35.26 -18.21 -13.55
C CYS A 319 -36.10 -17.81 -14.76
N SER A 320 -36.48 -18.79 -15.57
CA SER A 320 -37.54 -18.65 -16.58
C SER A 320 -38.87 -18.30 -15.90
N HIS A 321 -39.27 -17.05 -16.06
CA HIS A 321 -40.52 -16.50 -15.56
C HIS A 321 -41.46 -16.30 -16.73
N SER A 322 -42.10 -17.37 -17.18
CA SER A 322 -43.16 -17.29 -18.18
C SER A 322 -44.24 -16.33 -17.65
N THR A 323 -44.54 -15.30 -18.42
CA THR A 323 -45.75 -14.48 -18.25
C THR A 323 -46.91 -15.31 -18.79
N GLU A 324 -47.61 -16.00 -17.89
CA GLU A 324 -49.01 -16.35 -18.11
C GLU A 324 -49.89 -15.20 -17.57
#